data_AF-A0A8H7TRT1-F1
#
_entry.id   AF-A0A8H7TRT1-F1
#
_cell.length_a   1.000
_cell.length_b   1.000
_cell.length_c   1.000
_cell.angle_alpha   90.00
_cell.angle_beta   90.00
_cell.angle_gamma   90.00
#
_symmetry.space_group_name_H-M   'P 1'
#
loop_
_entity.id
_entity.type
_entity.pdbx_description
1 polymer ?
#
loop_
_entity_poly.entity_id
_entity_poly.type
_entity_poly.pdbx_seq_one_letter_code
_entity_poly.pdbx_strand_id
1 'polypeptide(L)'
;MGVIPLEETIPMRPKDIKKFYEPMVLVKALTMGMLATATHSDLEEDWDLNDPKQLFEAFVNKLCYVCDNKKGDGGATITSFVVLQLDDDTIQYVFACNQQTLSQLQATEGFVKHLLELIGSDARRKVLLHLVLWNNRKRIRLLLRDLVRETSKCLTRCSDDLEIAKRESVQGLLHDMIRMLPDDGQISIDDRTDYLSGCVTMMKALGKFEQQSPASETITHMSRDIRARGHNSSDDCWPEMLHAVKRILAYQSSIEFFKEAHAAFPELFEGFEISFLPSSTPLPKGEICRVKSYQAEGIVNRMTRKVEYHEKFKQLVKNLQAFDLDQRIQAEYEKASFRPIVHSEAHLHGWLGNTPGDSPSRGSSEAGGTLGAVSRPANSAITTSKSMDRASATESATRISTRAGGSQTSLFQPGQQVNKIDK
;
A
#
# COMPACT_ATOMS: atom_id res chain seq x y z
N MET A 1 -28.71 -4.46 -20.05
CA MET A 1 -27.79 -3.40 -19.56
C MET A 1 -27.48 -2.44 -20.71
N GLY A 2 -27.17 -1.17 -20.44
CA GLY A 2 -26.80 -0.21 -21.49
C GLY A 2 -25.33 -0.35 -21.88
N VAL A 3 -25.04 -0.62 -23.16
CA VAL A 3 -23.67 -0.68 -23.67
C VAL A 3 -23.06 0.73 -23.61
N ILE A 4 -22.10 0.93 -22.71
CA ILE A 4 -21.29 2.15 -22.68
C ILE A 4 -20.40 2.13 -23.92
N PRO A 5 -20.39 3.17 -24.78
CA PRO A 5 -19.44 3.25 -25.87
C PRO A 5 -18.01 3.22 -25.32
N LEU A 6 -17.18 2.30 -25.83
CA LEU A 6 -15.78 2.16 -25.44
C LEU A 6 -14.96 3.32 -26.03
N GLU A 7 -15.00 4.47 -25.37
CA GLU A 7 -13.99 5.51 -25.54
C GLU A 7 -12.64 4.97 -25.05
N GLU A 8 -11.55 5.26 -25.79
CA GLU A 8 -10.22 4.70 -25.49
C GLU A 8 -9.71 5.13 -24.10
N THR A 9 -10.08 6.34 -23.67
CA THR A 9 -9.90 6.86 -22.30
C THR A 9 -11.01 7.87 -22.01
N ILE A 10 -11.44 7.98 -20.74
CA ILE A 10 -12.48 8.94 -20.33
C ILE A 10 -11.90 10.21 -19.68
N PRO A 11 -12.51 11.39 -19.91
CA PRO A 11 -12.09 12.62 -19.26
C PRO A 11 -12.44 12.62 -17.76
N MET A 12 -11.48 13.02 -16.92
CA MET A 12 -11.66 13.13 -15.48
C MET A 12 -12.71 14.21 -15.11
N ARG A 13 -13.70 13.84 -14.29
CA ARG A 13 -14.84 14.73 -13.99
C ARG A 13 -14.41 15.81 -12.99
N PRO A 14 -14.84 17.10 -13.14
CA PRO A 14 -14.47 18.18 -12.21
C PRO A 14 -14.93 18.00 -10.75
N LYS A 15 -15.78 17.02 -10.45
CA LYS A 15 -16.17 16.64 -9.08
C LYS A 15 -15.11 15.77 -8.40
N ASP A 16 -14.37 14.96 -9.17
CA ASP A 16 -13.38 14.02 -8.66
C ASP A 16 -12.11 14.78 -8.23
N ILE A 17 -11.74 15.86 -8.94
CA ILE A 17 -10.70 16.83 -8.51
C ILE A 17 -10.93 17.29 -7.06
N LYS A 18 -12.15 17.76 -6.77
CA LYS A 18 -12.50 18.44 -5.50
C LYS A 18 -12.69 17.47 -4.34
N LYS A 19 -13.17 16.26 -4.62
CA LYS A 19 -13.54 15.28 -3.58
C LYS A 19 -12.44 14.26 -3.29
N PHE A 20 -11.51 14.04 -4.22
CA PHE A 20 -10.43 13.08 -4.07
C PHE A 20 -9.08 13.78 -4.02
N TYR A 21 -8.75 14.56 -5.05
CA TYR A 21 -7.41 15.14 -5.19
C TYR A 21 -7.07 16.25 -4.21
N GLU A 22 -7.98 17.20 -3.98
CA GLU A 22 -7.77 18.26 -2.99
C GLU A 22 -7.52 17.67 -1.57
N PRO A 23 -8.33 16.70 -1.08
CA PRO A 23 -8.00 15.96 0.14
C PRO A 23 -6.67 15.22 0.12
N MET A 24 -6.31 14.53 -0.96
CA MET A 24 -5.01 13.82 -1.04
C MET A 24 -3.82 14.77 -0.95
N VAL A 25 -3.88 15.95 -1.59
CA VAL A 25 -2.82 16.96 -1.49
C VAL A 25 -2.75 17.55 -0.08
N LEU A 26 -3.89 17.84 0.55
CA LEU A 26 -3.94 18.26 1.95
C LEU A 26 -3.29 17.23 2.88
N VAL A 27 -3.65 15.95 2.74
CA VAL A 27 -3.07 14.87 3.53
C VAL A 27 -1.56 14.74 3.26
N LYS A 28 -1.11 14.82 2.01
CA LYS A 28 0.32 14.80 1.65
C LYS A 28 1.09 15.94 2.33
N ALA A 29 0.56 17.16 2.31
CA ALA A 29 1.15 18.32 2.95
C ALA A 29 1.21 18.18 4.48
N LEU A 30 0.17 17.60 5.11
CA LEU A 30 0.16 17.26 6.53
C LEU A 30 1.24 16.22 6.86
N THR A 31 1.30 15.10 6.13
CA THR A 31 2.32 14.06 6.31
C THR A 31 3.74 14.64 6.18
N MET A 32 3.99 15.55 5.23
CA MET A 32 5.30 16.20 5.09
C MET A 32 5.75 16.98 6.33
N GLY A 33 4.83 17.51 7.14
CA GLY A 33 5.17 18.13 8.43
C GLY A 33 5.33 17.14 9.59
N MET A 34 4.94 15.89 9.39
CA MET A 34 4.93 14.83 10.40
C MET A 34 5.87 13.66 10.06
N LEU A 35 6.71 13.77 9.02
CA LEU A 35 7.60 12.69 8.55
C LEU A 35 8.53 12.13 9.65
N ALA A 36 8.95 12.96 10.60
CA ALA A 36 9.76 12.54 11.76
C ALA A 36 8.96 11.83 12.88
N THR A 37 7.64 11.73 12.74
CA THR A 37 6.70 11.21 13.77
C THR A 37 5.70 10.20 13.20
N ALA A 38 5.73 9.94 11.89
CA ALA A 38 4.78 9.06 11.22
C ALA A 38 5.16 7.60 11.47
N THR A 39 4.29 6.84 12.13
CA THR A 39 4.44 5.38 12.26
C THR A 39 4.27 4.71 10.89
N HIS A 40 5.38 4.32 10.26
CA HIS A 40 5.37 3.60 8.99
C HIS A 40 4.95 2.13 9.19
N SER A 41 3.68 1.81 8.94
CA SER A 41 3.22 0.42 8.78
C SER A 41 3.63 -0.14 7.42
N ASP A 42 4.84 -0.70 7.37
CA ASP A 42 5.27 -1.66 6.32
C ASP A 42 5.01 -3.12 6.77
N LEU A 43 3.97 -3.31 7.58
CA LEU A 43 3.38 -4.64 7.76
C LEU A 43 2.68 -4.97 6.44
N GLU A 44 3.19 -5.97 5.73
CA GLU A 44 2.32 -6.75 4.86
C GLU A 44 1.13 -7.21 5.70
N GLU A 45 -0.09 -7.01 5.18
CA GLU A 45 -1.30 -7.40 5.88
C GLU A 45 -1.21 -8.89 6.23
N ASP A 46 -1.21 -9.18 7.53
CA ASP A 46 -1.11 -10.53 8.07
C ASP A 46 -2.49 -11.18 7.96
N TRP A 47 -2.80 -11.64 6.75
CA TRP A 47 -4.10 -12.20 6.40
C TRP A 47 -4.28 -13.55 7.10
N ASP A 48 -5.28 -13.64 7.98
CA ASP A 48 -5.71 -14.93 8.51
C ASP A 48 -6.39 -15.73 7.40
N LEU A 49 -5.68 -16.70 6.84
CA LEU A 49 -6.20 -17.59 5.78
C LEU A 49 -7.37 -18.47 6.26
N ASN A 50 -7.57 -18.59 7.57
CA ASN A 50 -8.69 -19.33 8.15
C ASN A 50 -9.97 -18.48 8.25
N ASP A 51 -9.87 -17.15 8.12
CA ASP A 51 -11.02 -16.26 7.96
C ASP A 51 -11.37 -16.16 6.47
N PRO A 52 -12.52 -16.71 6.03
CA PRO A 52 -12.90 -16.71 4.62
C PRO A 52 -12.95 -15.31 4.02
N LYS A 53 -13.30 -14.30 4.83
CA LYS A 53 -13.36 -12.92 4.37
C LYS A 53 -11.94 -12.40 4.08
N GLN A 54 -10.99 -12.62 4.97
CA GLN A 54 -9.60 -12.21 4.78
C GLN A 54 -8.93 -12.98 3.63
N LEU A 55 -9.22 -14.28 3.47
CA LEU A 55 -8.75 -15.06 2.32
C LEU A 55 -9.28 -14.49 0.99
N PHE A 56 -10.57 -14.14 0.92
CA PHE A 56 -11.16 -13.48 -0.25
C PHE A 56 -10.55 -12.10 -0.50
N GLU A 57 -10.40 -11.26 0.54
CA GLU A 57 -9.81 -9.94 0.41
C GLU A 57 -8.35 -10.02 -0.06
N ALA A 58 -7.59 -10.99 0.45
CA ALA A 58 -6.23 -11.28 0.01
C ALA A 58 -6.18 -11.79 -1.43
N PHE A 59 -7.10 -12.68 -1.86
CA PHE A 59 -7.21 -13.14 -3.24
C PHE A 59 -7.36 -11.96 -4.21
N VAL A 60 -8.31 -11.06 -3.96
CA VAL A 60 -8.54 -9.86 -4.78
C VAL A 60 -7.32 -8.94 -4.76
N ASN A 61 -6.67 -8.75 -3.61
CA ASN A 61 -5.44 -7.97 -3.47
C ASN A 61 -4.28 -8.54 -4.32
N LYS A 62 -4.09 -9.87 -4.29
CA LYS A 62 -3.05 -10.56 -5.08
C LYS A 62 -3.40 -10.57 -6.58
N LEU A 63 -4.68 -10.59 -6.96
CA LEU A 63 -5.11 -10.41 -8.35
C LEU A 63 -4.76 -9.01 -8.87
N CYS A 64 -5.02 -7.96 -8.08
CA CYS A 64 -4.53 -6.59 -8.37
C CYS A 64 -2.99 -6.57 -8.50
N TYR A 65 -2.28 -7.27 -7.61
CA TYR A 65 -0.82 -7.30 -7.58
C TYR A 65 -0.19 -7.84 -8.88
N VAL A 66 -0.72 -8.94 -9.42
CA VAL A 66 -0.17 -9.61 -10.61
C VAL A 66 -0.55 -8.92 -11.93
N CYS A 67 -1.50 -7.99 -11.92
CA CYS A 67 -1.86 -7.16 -13.08
C CYS A 67 -0.96 -5.92 -13.23
N ASP A 68 -0.47 -5.37 -12.12
CA ASP A 68 0.50 -4.26 -12.06
C ASP A 68 1.88 -4.68 -12.59
N ASN A 69 1.99 -4.74 -13.92
CA ASN A 69 3.12 -5.34 -14.65
C ASN A 69 4.27 -4.37 -15.00
N LYS A 70 4.17 -3.09 -14.59
CA LYS A 70 5.12 -2.02 -14.96
C LYS A 70 5.42 -1.11 -13.76
N LYS A 71 6.61 -1.23 -13.18
CA LYS A 71 7.10 -0.28 -12.17
C LYS A 71 7.44 1.07 -12.82
N GLY A 72 7.09 2.17 -12.16
CA GLY A 72 7.33 3.53 -12.63
C GLY A 72 6.13 4.13 -13.37
N ASP A 73 6.40 5.16 -14.20
CA ASP A 73 5.40 5.77 -15.10
C ASP A 73 4.10 6.25 -14.39
N GLY A 74 4.24 6.86 -13.22
CA GLY A 74 3.10 7.39 -12.45
C GLY A 74 2.10 6.35 -11.96
N GLY A 75 2.46 5.06 -11.92
CA GLY A 75 1.53 3.99 -11.55
C GLY A 75 0.54 3.64 -12.66
N ALA A 76 0.93 3.82 -13.92
CA ALA A 76 0.10 3.60 -15.11
C ALA A 76 -0.38 2.15 -15.33
N THR A 77 0.02 1.15 -14.54
CA THR A 77 -0.59 -0.20 -14.63
C THR A 77 -1.14 -0.69 -13.29
N ILE A 78 -1.32 0.19 -12.31
CA ILE A 78 -2.08 -0.15 -11.10
C ILE A 78 -3.50 -0.52 -11.53
N THR A 79 -3.92 -1.73 -11.14
CA THR A 79 -5.24 -2.31 -11.39
C THR A 79 -5.98 -2.45 -10.07
N SER A 80 -7.29 -2.28 -10.11
CA SER A 80 -8.20 -2.52 -8.99
C SER A 80 -9.37 -3.36 -9.47
N PHE A 81 -9.83 -4.29 -8.63
CA PHE A 81 -10.92 -5.21 -8.93
C PHE A 81 -12.07 -5.07 -7.94
N VAL A 82 -13.27 -5.36 -8.43
CA VAL A 82 -14.42 -5.79 -7.64
C VAL A 82 -14.90 -7.09 -8.23
N VAL A 83 -15.38 -8.00 -7.38
CA VAL A 83 -16.01 -9.24 -7.77
C VAL A 83 -17.47 -9.14 -7.34
N LEU A 84 -18.37 -9.30 -8.29
CA LEU A 84 -19.81 -9.21 -8.10
C LEU A 84 -20.42 -10.59 -8.34
N GLN A 85 -21.48 -10.90 -7.60
CA GLN A 85 -22.39 -11.99 -7.93
C GLN A 85 -23.63 -11.37 -8.57
N LEU A 86 -23.97 -11.80 -9.79
CA LEU A 86 -25.12 -11.30 -10.53
C LEU A 86 -26.42 -12.03 -10.10
N ASP A 87 -27.57 -11.52 -10.56
CA ASP A 87 -28.90 -12.08 -10.23
C ASP A 87 -29.10 -13.54 -10.67
N ASP A 88 -28.25 -14.06 -11.57
CA ASP A 88 -28.24 -15.43 -12.08
C ASP A 88 -27.12 -16.30 -11.46
N ASP A 89 -26.58 -15.86 -10.33
CA ASP A 89 -25.42 -16.43 -9.62
C ASP A 89 -24.08 -16.38 -10.40
N THR A 90 -24.05 -15.76 -11.59
CA THR A 90 -22.81 -15.59 -12.35
C THR A 90 -21.83 -14.67 -11.61
N ILE A 91 -20.59 -15.12 -11.42
CA ILE A 91 -19.51 -14.28 -10.89
C ILE A 91 -18.98 -13.36 -11.98
N GLN A 92 -19.02 -12.04 -11.75
CA GLN A 92 -18.48 -11.03 -12.65
C GLN A 92 -17.32 -10.28 -11.99
N TYR A 93 -16.14 -10.37 -12.61
CA TYR A 93 -14.98 -9.54 -12.28
C TYR A 93 -15.05 -8.23 -13.05
N VAL A 94 -15.06 -7.10 -12.36
CA VAL A 94 -14.95 -5.77 -12.99
C VAL A 94 -13.67 -5.11 -12.53
N PHE A 95 -12.82 -4.73 -13.48
CA PHE A 95 -11.55 -4.05 -13.16
C PHE A 95 -11.42 -2.66 -13.77
N ALA A 96 -10.62 -1.83 -13.12
CA ALA A 96 -10.14 -0.56 -13.67
C ALA A 96 -8.61 -0.54 -13.63
N CYS A 97 -7.99 0.01 -14.67
CA CYS A 97 -6.57 0.33 -14.68
C CYS A 97 -6.37 1.84 -14.78
N ASN A 98 -5.25 2.34 -14.26
CA ASN A 98 -4.78 3.68 -14.57
C ASN A 98 -4.30 3.73 -16.04
N GLN A 99 -4.50 4.84 -16.76
CA GLN A 99 -3.76 5.22 -17.98
C GLN A 99 -3.52 4.13 -19.07
N GLN A 100 -4.35 3.08 -19.16
CA GLN A 100 -4.25 2.04 -20.18
C GLN A 100 -5.17 2.32 -21.37
N THR A 101 -4.70 2.06 -22.59
CA THR A 101 -5.52 2.06 -23.81
C THR A 101 -6.49 0.87 -23.84
N LEU A 102 -7.49 0.90 -24.71
CA LEU A 102 -8.43 -0.20 -24.90
C LEU A 102 -7.72 -1.55 -25.17
N SER A 103 -6.71 -1.56 -26.05
CA SER A 103 -5.93 -2.75 -26.37
C SER A 103 -5.10 -3.29 -25.19
N GLN A 104 -4.68 -2.42 -24.28
CA GLN A 104 -3.99 -2.81 -23.05
C GLN A 104 -4.94 -3.34 -21.98
N LEU A 105 -6.15 -2.78 -21.89
CA LEU A 105 -7.23 -3.30 -21.05
C LEU A 105 -7.65 -4.71 -21.51
N GLN A 106 -7.89 -4.90 -22.81
CA GLN A 106 -8.18 -6.23 -23.40
C GLN A 106 -7.04 -7.24 -23.18
N ALA A 107 -5.77 -6.81 -23.26
CA ALA A 107 -4.63 -7.68 -22.94
C ALA A 107 -4.59 -8.06 -21.44
N THR A 108 -5.05 -7.16 -20.56
CA THR A 108 -5.16 -7.41 -19.11
C THR A 108 -6.31 -8.37 -18.81
N GLU A 109 -7.47 -8.16 -19.43
CA GLU A 109 -8.64 -9.05 -19.39
C GLU A 109 -8.27 -10.47 -19.82
N GLY A 110 -7.62 -10.63 -20.98
CA GLY A 110 -7.17 -11.94 -21.47
C GLY A 110 -6.14 -12.62 -20.56
N PHE A 111 -5.26 -11.85 -19.91
CA PHE A 111 -4.33 -12.36 -18.89
C PHE A 111 -5.08 -12.85 -17.63
N VAL A 112 -6.04 -12.06 -17.12
CA VAL A 112 -6.85 -12.41 -15.94
C VAL A 112 -7.69 -13.65 -16.24
N LYS A 113 -8.37 -13.69 -17.40
CA LYS A 113 -9.16 -14.84 -17.84
C LYS A 113 -8.34 -16.12 -17.82
N HIS A 114 -7.20 -16.10 -18.51
CA HIS A 114 -6.32 -17.25 -18.60
C HIS A 114 -5.72 -17.66 -17.24
N LEU A 115 -5.47 -16.70 -16.35
CA LEU A 115 -5.02 -16.98 -14.98
C LEU A 115 -6.10 -17.68 -14.16
N LEU A 116 -7.34 -17.17 -14.18
CA LEU A 116 -8.47 -17.75 -13.44
C LEU A 116 -8.83 -19.15 -13.98
N GLU A 117 -8.88 -19.32 -15.31
CA GLU A 117 -9.09 -20.64 -15.96
C GLU A 117 -8.05 -21.68 -15.51
N LEU A 118 -6.77 -21.30 -15.43
CA LEU A 118 -5.71 -22.19 -14.95
C LEU A 118 -5.80 -22.47 -13.44
N ILE A 119 -6.32 -21.54 -12.64
CA ILE A 119 -6.53 -21.78 -11.21
C ILE A 119 -7.68 -22.78 -11.01
N GLY A 120 -8.82 -22.56 -11.70
CA GLY A 120 -9.96 -23.48 -11.70
C GLY A 120 -9.65 -24.87 -12.23
N SER A 121 -8.72 -24.99 -13.19
CA SER A 121 -8.24 -26.30 -13.68
C SER A 121 -7.21 -26.98 -12.75
N ASP A 122 -7.07 -26.53 -11.50
CA ASP A 122 -6.01 -26.91 -10.54
C ASP A 122 -4.59 -26.97 -11.15
N ALA A 123 -4.22 -25.97 -11.97
CA ALA A 123 -2.92 -26.01 -12.63
C ALA A 123 -1.76 -26.04 -11.62
N ARG A 124 -0.73 -26.82 -11.95
CA ARG A 124 0.48 -26.95 -11.12
C ARG A 124 1.07 -25.57 -10.83
N ARG A 125 1.42 -25.30 -9.56
CA ARG A 125 2.06 -24.06 -9.05
C ARG A 125 3.10 -23.45 -10.00
N LYS A 126 3.95 -24.27 -10.62
CA LYS A 126 4.98 -23.82 -11.59
C LYS A 126 4.38 -23.14 -12.84
N VAL A 127 3.25 -23.63 -13.36
CA VAL A 127 2.57 -23.07 -14.54
C VAL A 127 2.00 -21.69 -14.22
N LEU A 128 1.26 -21.58 -13.11
CA LEU A 128 0.71 -20.32 -12.61
C LEU A 128 1.81 -19.28 -12.37
N LEU A 129 2.88 -19.67 -11.67
CA LEU A 129 4.03 -18.79 -11.44
C LEU A 129 4.69 -18.36 -12.76
N HIS A 130 4.89 -19.27 -13.72
CA HIS A 130 5.47 -18.94 -15.02
C HIS A 130 4.61 -17.93 -15.82
N LEU A 131 3.28 -18.03 -15.76
CA LEU A 131 2.37 -17.07 -16.37
C LEU A 131 2.50 -15.67 -15.72
N VAL A 132 2.43 -15.61 -14.39
CA VAL A 132 2.53 -14.37 -13.61
C VAL A 132 3.89 -13.69 -13.81
N LEU A 133 4.99 -14.43 -13.73
CA LEU A 133 6.35 -13.91 -13.94
C LEU A 133 6.54 -13.37 -15.37
N TRP A 134 6.00 -14.04 -16.38
CA TRP A 134 6.11 -13.60 -17.76
C TRP A 134 5.34 -12.30 -18.01
N ASN A 135 4.12 -12.18 -17.48
CA ASN A 135 3.37 -10.91 -17.55
C ASN A 135 4.15 -9.78 -16.88
N ASN A 136 4.68 -10.02 -15.68
CA ASN A 136 5.34 -9.02 -14.83
C ASN A 136 6.81 -8.74 -15.17
N ARG A 137 7.37 -9.32 -16.25
CA ARG A 137 8.81 -9.26 -16.56
C ARG A 137 9.43 -7.86 -16.58
N LYS A 138 8.69 -6.85 -17.07
CA LYS A 138 9.14 -5.45 -17.09
C LYS A 138 9.29 -4.88 -15.68
N ARG A 139 8.33 -5.14 -14.79
CA ARG A 139 8.38 -4.77 -13.37
C ARG A 139 9.46 -5.53 -12.61
N ILE A 140 9.58 -6.83 -12.82
CA ILE A 140 10.59 -7.68 -12.15
C ILE A 140 12.00 -7.17 -12.47
N ARG A 141 12.33 -6.86 -13.73
CA ARG A 141 13.63 -6.28 -14.10
C ARG A 141 13.94 -4.98 -13.36
N LEU A 142 12.94 -4.13 -13.14
CA LEU A 142 13.12 -2.88 -12.38
C LEU A 142 13.28 -3.13 -10.89
N LEU A 143 12.54 -4.08 -10.31
CA LEU A 143 12.71 -4.51 -8.92
C LEU A 143 14.10 -5.11 -8.67
N LEU A 144 14.61 -5.93 -9.60
CA LEU A 144 15.96 -6.51 -9.53
C LEU A 144 17.05 -5.45 -9.58
N ARG A 145 16.98 -4.52 -10.53
CA ARG A 145 17.92 -3.39 -10.63
C ARG A 145 17.89 -2.50 -9.38
N ASP A 146 16.72 -2.27 -8.81
CA ASP A 146 16.60 -1.53 -7.56
C ASP A 146 17.19 -2.33 -6.38
N LEU A 147 16.94 -3.64 -6.30
CA LEU A 147 17.53 -4.53 -5.30
C LEU A 147 19.07 -4.51 -5.36
N VAL A 148 19.67 -4.74 -6.53
CA VAL A 148 21.15 -4.67 -6.72
C VAL A 148 21.71 -3.33 -6.23
N ARG A 149 21.05 -2.22 -6.57
CA ARG A 149 21.48 -0.87 -6.16
C ARG A 149 21.40 -0.66 -4.65
N GLU A 150 20.27 -1.02 -4.01
CA GLU A 150 20.10 -0.79 -2.57
C GLU A 150 20.95 -1.76 -1.72
N THR A 151 21.09 -3.03 -2.14
CA THR A 151 22.03 -3.98 -1.52
C THR A 151 23.47 -3.46 -1.60
N SER A 152 23.88 -2.89 -2.74
CA SER A 152 25.23 -2.33 -2.89
C SER A 152 25.47 -1.13 -1.97
N LYS A 153 24.50 -0.22 -1.85
CA LYS A 153 24.55 0.90 -0.88
C LYS A 153 24.63 0.39 0.56
N CYS A 154 23.84 -0.61 0.93
CA CYS A 154 23.84 -1.18 2.28
C CYS A 154 25.16 -1.88 2.60
N LEU A 155 25.79 -2.54 1.63
CA LEU A 155 27.13 -3.12 1.80
C LEU A 155 28.18 -2.02 2.06
N THR A 156 28.17 -0.93 1.28
CA THR A 156 29.07 0.23 1.48
C THR A 156 28.85 0.93 2.83
N ARG A 157 27.64 0.83 3.39
CA ARG A 157 27.22 1.50 4.64
C ARG A 157 27.03 0.55 5.81
N CYS A 158 27.51 -0.69 5.71
CA CYS A 158 27.34 -1.68 6.77
C CYS A 158 28.15 -1.22 8.00
N SER A 159 27.45 -0.62 8.97
CA SER A 159 28.02 0.41 9.84
C SER A 159 29.19 -0.06 10.71
N ASP A 160 30.06 0.89 11.05
CA ASP A 160 31.06 0.73 12.11
C ASP A 160 30.43 0.46 13.49
N ASP A 161 29.16 0.81 13.69
CA ASP A 161 28.42 0.61 14.95
C ASP A 161 28.02 -0.85 15.22
N LEU A 162 28.08 -1.74 14.21
CA LEU A 162 27.80 -3.16 14.41
C LEU A 162 29.03 -3.87 15.00
N GLU A 163 28.77 -4.68 16.03
CA GLU A 163 29.73 -5.69 16.53
C GLU A 163 30.30 -6.49 15.35
N ILE A 164 31.62 -6.70 15.35
CA ILE A 164 32.38 -7.25 14.22
C ILE A 164 31.73 -8.52 13.64
N ALA A 165 31.40 -9.50 14.49
CA ALA A 165 30.77 -10.75 14.06
C ALA A 165 29.38 -10.56 13.42
N LYS A 166 28.57 -9.60 13.89
CA LYS A 166 27.28 -9.26 13.26
C LYS A 166 27.50 -8.58 11.91
N ARG A 167 28.48 -7.68 11.82
CA ARG A 167 28.85 -7.00 10.58
C ARG A 167 29.33 -7.99 9.52
N GLU A 168 30.26 -8.88 9.86
CA GLU A 168 30.76 -9.91 8.95
C GLU A 168 29.63 -10.83 8.46
N SER A 169 28.71 -11.23 9.35
CA SER A 169 27.55 -12.04 8.98
C SER A 169 26.59 -11.32 8.04
N VAL A 170 26.30 -10.03 8.29
CA VAL A 170 25.49 -9.19 7.39
C VAL A 170 26.19 -8.97 6.05
N GLN A 171 27.48 -8.59 6.05
CA GLN A 171 28.26 -8.37 4.82
C GLN A 171 28.34 -9.64 3.97
N GLY A 172 28.59 -10.81 4.58
CA GLY A 172 28.56 -12.10 3.89
C GLY A 172 27.23 -12.37 3.20
N LEU A 173 26.11 -12.16 3.91
CA LEU A 173 24.77 -12.32 3.35
C LEU A 173 24.47 -11.33 2.20
N LEU A 174 24.92 -10.08 2.29
CA LEU A 174 24.79 -9.09 1.21
C LEU A 174 25.67 -9.45 0.00
N HIS A 175 26.90 -9.93 0.22
CA HIS A 175 27.80 -10.40 -0.83
C HIS A 175 27.23 -11.62 -1.57
N ASP A 176 26.71 -12.61 -0.85
CA ASP A 176 26.04 -13.76 -1.46
C ASP A 176 24.81 -13.32 -2.27
N MET A 177 24.00 -12.38 -1.75
CA MET A 177 22.87 -11.82 -2.48
C MET A 177 23.31 -11.12 -3.77
N ILE A 178 24.36 -10.29 -3.75
CA ILE A 178 24.92 -9.67 -4.97
C ILE A 178 25.39 -10.76 -5.96
N ARG A 179 26.12 -11.77 -5.48
CA ARG A 179 26.67 -12.85 -6.33
C ARG A 179 25.59 -13.75 -6.97
N MET A 180 24.38 -13.76 -6.42
CA MET A 180 23.23 -14.50 -6.95
C MET A 180 22.30 -13.66 -7.84
N LEU A 181 22.46 -12.33 -7.84
CA LEU A 181 21.73 -11.43 -8.73
C LEU A 181 22.50 -11.28 -10.06
N PRO A 182 21.81 -10.98 -11.18
CA PRO A 182 22.51 -10.65 -12.43
C PRO A 182 23.29 -9.34 -12.26
N ASP A 183 24.48 -9.24 -12.87
CA ASP A 183 25.45 -8.13 -12.68
C ASP A 183 24.84 -6.73 -12.91
N ASP A 184 23.87 -6.59 -13.82
CA ASP A 184 23.16 -5.35 -14.14
C ASP A 184 21.68 -5.34 -13.70
N GLY A 185 21.26 -6.37 -12.94
CA GLY A 185 19.87 -6.62 -12.57
C GLY A 185 18.98 -7.13 -13.71
N GLN A 186 19.55 -7.56 -14.84
CA GLN A 186 18.81 -8.11 -15.98
C GLN A 186 19.02 -9.62 -16.13
N ILE A 187 17.92 -10.36 -16.09
CA ILE A 187 17.86 -11.72 -16.63
C ILE A 187 17.54 -11.56 -18.13
N SER A 188 18.25 -12.26 -19.03
CA SER A 188 17.95 -12.20 -20.47
C SER A 188 16.48 -12.56 -20.72
N ILE A 189 15.85 -11.82 -21.64
CA ILE A 189 14.44 -11.97 -22.03
C ILE A 189 14.33 -12.68 -23.39
N ASP A 190 15.47 -12.93 -24.05
CA ASP A 190 15.53 -13.42 -25.44
C ASP A 190 15.03 -14.87 -25.56
N ASP A 191 15.29 -15.70 -24.54
CA ASP A 191 14.55 -16.95 -24.32
C ASP A 191 13.63 -16.88 -23.10
N ARG A 192 12.38 -17.34 -23.28
CA ARG A 192 11.35 -17.37 -22.25
C ARG A 192 11.62 -18.42 -21.17
N THR A 193 12.25 -19.55 -21.53
CA THR A 193 12.51 -20.65 -20.60
C THR A 193 13.62 -20.28 -19.62
N ASP A 194 14.72 -19.75 -20.14
CA ASP A 194 15.87 -19.27 -19.37
C ASP A 194 15.48 -18.09 -18.47
N TYR A 195 14.69 -17.12 -19.00
CA TYR A 195 14.15 -16.02 -18.19
C TYR A 195 13.39 -16.53 -16.95
N LEU A 196 12.47 -17.47 -17.16
CA LEU A 196 11.62 -18.02 -16.09
C LEU A 196 12.43 -18.90 -15.13
N SER A 197 13.39 -19.68 -15.64
CA SER A 197 14.31 -20.49 -14.84
C SER A 197 15.19 -19.63 -13.92
N GLY A 198 15.75 -18.55 -14.47
CA GLY A 198 16.51 -17.54 -13.73
C GLY A 198 15.66 -16.88 -12.64
N CYS A 199 14.43 -16.45 -12.98
CA CYS A 199 13.51 -15.87 -11.99
C CYS A 199 13.20 -16.84 -10.84
N VAL A 200 12.88 -18.10 -11.13
CA VAL A 200 12.57 -19.10 -10.09
C VAL A 200 13.79 -19.40 -9.22
N THR A 201 14.99 -19.41 -9.80
CA THR A 201 16.24 -19.64 -9.06
C THR A 201 16.57 -18.48 -8.13
N MET A 202 16.48 -17.25 -8.64
CA MET A 202 16.66 -16.01 -7.88
C MET A 202 15.63 -15.87 -6.75
N MET A 203 14.35 -16.17 -7.00
CA MET A 203 13.32 -16.14 -5.94
C MET A 203 13.60 -17.17 -4.83
N LYS A 204 14.05 -18.38 -5.18
CA LYS A 204 14.46 -19.38 -4.18
C LYS A 204 15.67 -18.91 -3.34
N ALA A 205 16.59 -18.17 -3.94
CA ALA A 205 17.72 -17.57 -3.21
C ALA A 205 17.24 -16.46 -2.24
N LEU A 206 16.38 -15.55 -2.71
CA LEU A 206 15.79 -14.51 -1.85
C LEU A 206 14.91 -15.08 -0.74
N GLY A 207 14.19 -16.18 -0.97
CA GLY A 207 13.44 -16.87 0.07
C GLY A 207 14.34 -17.47 1.17
N LYS A 208 15.57 -17.89 0.84
CA LYS A 208 16.57 -18.29 1.84
C LYS A 208 17.17 -17.10 2.60
N PHE A 209 17.20 -15.92 1.98
CA PHE A 209 17.57 -14.67 2.67
C PHE A 209 16.49 -14.23 3.66
N GLU A 210 15.20 -14.37 3.32
CA GLU A 210 14.08 -14.00 4.20
C GLU A 210 13.87 -15.01 5.35
N GLN A 211 14.32 -16.27 5.20
CA GLN A 211 14.41 -17.22 6.32
C GLN A 211 15.26 -16.63 7.45
N GLN A 212 14.80 -16.84 8.69
CA GLN A 212 15.28 -16.22 9.93
C GLN A 212 16.73 -16.58 10.29
N SER A 213 17.68 -16.06 9.51
CA SER A 213 19.09 -16.01 9.87
C SER A 213 19.35 -14.80 10.77
N PRO A 214 20.29 -14.87 11.72
CA PRO A 214 20.63 -13.73 12.59
C PRO A 214 20.99 -12.45 11.82
N ALA A 215 21.59 -12.59 10.63
CA ALA A 215 21.86 -11.47 9.72
C ALA A 215 20.57 -10.85 9.14
N SER A 216 19.62 -11.67 8.68
CA SER A 216 18.32 -11.20 8.15
C SER A 216 17.45 -10.54 9.22
N GLU A 217 17.47 -11.07 10.46
CA GLU A 217 16.85 -10.44 11.62
C GLU A 217 17.50 -9.08 11.95
N THR A 218 18.84 -9.01 11.93
CA THR A 218 19.58 -7.76 12.15
C THR A 218 19.24 -6.71 11.08
N ILE A 219 19.19 -7.09 9.80
CA ILE A 219 18.77 -6.24 8.68
C ILE A 219 17.33 -5.75 8.88
N THR A 220 16.42 -6.64 9.29
CA THR A 220 15.01 -6.33 9.56
C THR A 220 14.88 -5.36 10.73
N HIS A 221 15.69 -5.51 11.79
CA HIS A 221 15.74 -4.59 12.92
C HIS A 221 16.21 -3.19 12.50
N MET A 222 17.35 -3.08 11.81
CA MET A 222 17.86 -1.80 11.29
C MET A 222 16.83 -1.10 10.39
N SER A 223 16.16 -1.86 9.53
CA SER A 223 15.11 -1.39 8.63
C SER A 223 13.86 -0.88 9.38
N ARG A 224 13.52 -1.45 10.54
CA ARG A 224 12.43 -0.96 11.41
C ARG A 224 12.83 0.29 12.19
N ASP A 225 14.06 0.33 12.70
CA ASP A 225 14.60 1.47 13.46
C ASP A 225 14.70 2.74 12.59
N ILE A 226 15.21 2.63 11.36
CA ILE A 226 15.24 3.75 10.40
C ILE A 226 13.82 4.26 10.10
N ARG A 227 12.86 3.37 9.86
CA ARG A 227 11.45 3.75 9.68
C ARG A 227 10.87 4.46 10.91
N ALA A 228 11.22 4.04 12.11
CA ALA A 228 10.73 4.64 13.35
C ALA A 228 11.31 6.05 13.62
N ARG A 229 12.53 6.32 13.14
CA ARG A 229 13.20 7.64 13.25
C ARG A 229 12.74 8.65 12.18
N GLY A 230 11.96 8.21 11.19
CA GLY A 230 11.54 9.01 10.04
C GLY A 230 12.60 9.03 8.93
N HIS A 231 12.16 9.24 7.68
CA HIS A 231 13.06 9.23 6.52
C HIS A 231 14.04 10.41 6.53
N ASN A 232 15.31 10.11 6.80
CA ASN A 232 16.43 10.93 6.38
C ASN A 232 17.02 10.28 5.12
N SER A 233 16.97 10.99 3.98
CA SER A 233 17.35 10.45 2.66
C SER A 233 18.78 9.92 2.55
N SER A 234 19.61 10.13 3.58
CA SER A 234 20.92 9.51 3.70
C SER A 234 20.86 8.03 4.04
N ASP A 235 19.85 7.49 4.74
CA ASP A 235 19.97 6.19 5.44
C ASP A 235 19.05 5.08 4.90
N ASP A 236 18.11 5.40 4.00
CA ASP A 236 16.97 4.56 3.58
C ASP A 236 17.28 3.24 2.82
N CYS A 237 18.53 2.78 2.74
CA CYS A 237 18.87 1.60 1.93
C CYS A 237 18.24 0.30 2.46
N TRP A 238 18.20 0.11 3.79
CA TRP A 238 17.70 -1.15 4.38
C TRP A 238 16.17 -1.30 4.23
N PRO A 239 15.34 -0.25 4.44
CA PRO A 239 13.92 -0.26 4.05
C PRO A 239 13.70 -0.59 2.57
N GLU A 240 14.38 0.09 1.66
CA GLU A 240 14.18 -0.06 0.21
C GLU A 240 14.66 -1.42 -0.32
N MET A 241 15.78 -1.94 0.19
CA MET A 241 16.28 -3.29 -0.12
C MET A 241 15.25 -4.36 0.28
N LEU A 242 14.76 -4.34 1.53
CA LEU A 242 13.74 -5.28 1.98
C LEU A 242 12.42 -5.11 1.22
N HIS A 243 12.04 -3.87 0.88
CA HIS A 243 10.85 -3.62 0.05
C HIS A 243 10.99 -4.27 -1.34
N ALA A 244 12.17 -4.20 -1.96
CA ALA A 244 12.42 -4.86 -3.23
C ALA A 244 12.37 -6.40 -3.11
N VAL A 245 12.99 -6.98 -2.07
CA VAL A 245 12.92 -8.44 -1.79
C VAL A 245 11.47 -8.90 -1.63
N LYS A 246 10.70 -8.26 -0.74
CA LYS A 246 9.29 -8.61 -0.48
C LYS A 246 8.44 -8.50 -1.74
N ARG A 247 8.59 -7.43 -2.53
CA ARG A 247 7.88 -7.27 -3.82
C ARG A 247 8.22 -8.37 -4.85
N ILE A 248 9.42 -8.93 -4.81
CA ILE A 248 9.80 -10.05 -5.68
C ILE A 248 9.18 -11.35 -5.14
N LEU A 249 9.32 -11.66 -3.86
CA LEU A 249 8.76 -12.87 -3.24
C LEU A 249 7.22 -12.89 -3.21
N ALA A 250 6.57 -11.73 -3.20
CA ALA A 250 5.13 -11.59 -3.27
C ALA A 250 4.49 -12.34 -4.47
N TYR A 251 5.19 -12.46 -5.60
CA TYR A 251 4.70 -13.25 -6.74
C TYR A 251 4.59 -14.74 -6.44
N GLN A 252 5.48 -15.30 -5.59
CA GLN A 252 5.35 -16.68 -5.13
C GLN A 252 4.18 -16.80 -4.16
N SER A 253 4.08 -15.89 -3.17
CA SER A 253 2.96 -15.88 -2.22
C SER A 253 1.60 -15.83 -2.94
N SER A 254 1.48 -15.02 -4.00
CA SER A 254 0.24 -14.85 -4.77
C SER A 254 -0.30 -16.18 -5.31
N ILE A 255 0.58 -17.11 -5.72
CA ILE A 255 0.14 -18.40 -6.23
C ILE A 255 -0.44 -19.28 -5.12
N GLU A 256 0.05 -19.16 -3.89
CA GLU A 256 -0.53 -19.85 -2.74
C GLU A 256 -1.92 -19.29 -2.42
N PHE A 257 -2.05 -17.95 -2.29
CA PHE A 257 -3.35 -17.29 -2.10
C PHE A 257 -4.37 -17.67 -3.19
N PHE A 258 -3.95 -17.79 -4.44
CA PHE A 258 -4.83 -18.25 -5.53
C PHE A 258 -5.27 -19.71 -5.39
N LYS A 259 -4.40 -20.61 -4.90
CA LYS A 259 -4.76 -22.01 -4.67
C LYS A 259 -5.65 -22.20 -3.44
N GLU A 260 -5.37 -21.50 -2.35
CA GLU A 260 -6.23 -21.51 -1.15
C GLU A 260 -7.62 -20.92 -1.46
N ALA A 261 -7.67 -19.82 -2.23
CA ALA A 261 -8.95 -19.25 -2.66
C ALA A 261 -9.76 -20.20 -3.56
N HIS A 262 -9.11 -20.97 -4.43
CA HIS A 262 -9.79 -22.01 -5.23
C HIS A 262 -10.31 -23.17 -4.38
N ALA A 263 -9.58 -23.56 -3.33
CA ALA A 263 -10.02 -24.59 -2.40
C ALA A 263 -11.22 -24.13 -1.53
N ALA A 264 -11.30 -22.83 -1.22
CA ALA A 264 -12.36 -22.25 -0.40
C ALA A 264 -13.59 -21.78 -1.20
N PHE A 265 -13.38 -21.29 -2.43
CA PHE A 265 -14.38 -20.62 -3.27
C PHE A 265 -14.27 -21.07 -4.75
N PRO A 266 -14.50 -22.35 -5.08
CA PRO A 266 -14.39 -22.86 -6.45
C PRO A 266 -15.26 -22.08 -7.45
N GLU A 267 -16.42 -21.57 -7.02
CA GLU A 267 -17.34 -20.77 -7.81
C GLU A 267 -16.72 -19.49 -8.40
N LEU A 268 -15.65 -18.95 -7.79
CA LEU A 268 -14.92 -17.79 -8.32
C LEU A 268 -14.16 -18.10 -9.63
N PHE A 269 -14.00 -19.38 -9.98
CA PHE A 269 -13.19 -19.85 -11.10
C PHE A 269 -14.00 -20.62 -12.16
N GLU A 270 -15.31 -20.76 -11.96
CA GLU A 270 -16.23 -21.43 -12.88
C GLU A 270 -17.25 -20.43 -13.47
N GLY A 271 -17.56 -20.55 -14.77
CA GLY A 271 -18.63 -19.78 -15.42
C GLY A 271 -18.49 -18.25 -15.44
N PHE A 272 -17.38 -17.70 -14.95
CA PHE A 272 -17.25 -16.27 -14.67
C PHE A 272 -17.20 -15.36 -15.91
N GLU A 273 -17.64 -14.12 -15.72
CA GLU A 273 -17.43 -13.01 -16.65
C GLU A 273 -16.27 -12.10 -16.20
N ILE A 274 -15.63 -11.43 -17.15
CA ILE A 274 -14.71 -10.32 -16.88
C ILE A 274 -15.14 -9.13 -17.72
N SER A 275 -15.13 -7.95 -17.12
CA SER A 275 -15.27 -6.68 -17.83
C SER A 275 -14.32 -5.63 -17.25
N PHE A 276 -14.17 -4.52 -17.95
CA PHE A 276 -13.30 -3.42 -17.51
C PHE A 276 -13.90 -2.05 -17.77
N LEU A 277 -13.48 -1.09 -16.94
CA LEU A 277 -13.77 0.32 -17.13
C LEU A 277 -12.66 0.98 -17.96
N PRO A 278 -12.99 1.88 -18.92
CA PRO A 278 -12.00 2.70 -19.62
C PRO A 278 -11.11 3.49 -18.64
N SER A 279 -9.84 3.64 -18.97
CA SER A 279 -8.90 4.39 -18.13
C SER A 279 -9.21 5.89 -18.13
N SER A 280 -8.92 6.59 -17.03
CA SER A 280 -9.00 8.05 -17.01
C SER A 280 -7.80 8.72 -17.67
N THR A 281 -8.01 9.87 -18.31
CA THR A 281 -6.93 10.73 -18.80
C THR A 281 -6.29 11.55 -17.67
N PRO A 282 -4.95 11.76 -17.68
CA PRO A 282 -4.30 12.73 -16.80
C PRO A 282 -4.78 14.14 -17.10
N LEU A 283 -5.07 14.94 -16.07
CA LEU A 283 -5.48 16.33 -16.25
C LEU A 283 -4.29 17.23 -16.67
N PRO A 284 -4.48 18.18 -17.60
CA PRO A 284 -3.49 19.21 -17.89
C PRO A 284 -3.18 20.08 -16.66
N LYS A 285 -1.91 20.49 -16.52
CA LYS A 285 -1.39 21.20 -15.33
C LYS A 285 -2.08 22.54 -15.00
N GLY A 286 -2.87 23.10 -15.92
CA GLY A 286 -3.66 24.33 -15.71
C GLY A 286 -5.11 24.13 -15.26
N GLU A 287 -5.70 22.94 -15.40
CA GLU A 287 -7.15 22.73 -15.21
C GLU A 287 -7.53 22.26 -13.81
N ILE A 288 -6.55 21.79 -13.05
CA ILE A 288 -6.73 21.16 -11.74
C ILE A 288 -6.95 22.19 -10.62
N CYS A 289 -6.19 23.28 -10.67
CA CYS A 289 -5.98 24.15 -9.51
C CYS A 289 -6.78 25.44 -9.61
N ARG A 290 -7.62 25.71 -8.61
CA ARG A 290 -8.23 27.02 -8.40
C ARG A 290 -7.44 27.76 -7.32
N VAL A 291 -7.58 29.09 -7.23
CA VAL A 291 -7.00 29.87 -6.12
C VAL A 291 -7.36 29.26 -4.76
N LYS A 292 -8.60 28.79 -4.59
CA LYS A 292 -9.10 28.12 -3.37
C LYS A 292 -8.63 26.68 -3.18
N SER A 293 -7.83 26.12 -4.09
CA SER A 293 -7.21 24.79 -3.97
C SER A 293 -5.83 24.87 -3.30
N TYR A 294 -5.17 26.03 -3.36
CA TYR A 294 -3.90 26.29 -2.67
C TYR A 294 -4.02 26.57 -1.17
N GLN A 295 -5.26 26.60 -0.64
CA GLN A 295 -5.55 26.92 0.76
C GLN A 295 -6.26 25.74 1.44
N ALA A 296 -5.70 25.26 2.55
CA ALA A 296 -6.25 24.16 3.33
C ALA A 296 -7.68 24.43 3.81
N GLU A 297 -8.00 25.68 4.19
CA GLU A 297 -9.36 26.05 4.57
C GLU A 297 -10.31 25.92 3.38
N GLY A 298 -9.85 26.34 2.19
CA GLY A 298 -10.57 26.16 0.94
C GLY A 298 -10.89 24.69 0.68
N ILE A 299 -9.90 23.80 0.80
CA ILE A 299 -10.07 22.34 0.63
C ILE A 299 -11.08 21.79 1.65
N VAL A 300 -10.86 22.02 2.94
CA VAL A 300 -11.72 21.53 4.03
C VAL A 300 -13.17 21.98 3.87
N ASN A 301 -13.39 23.24 3.47
CA ASN A 301 -14.71 23.79 3.20
C ASN A 301 -15.50 23.02 2.11
N ARG A 302 -14.83 22.18 1.31
CA ARG A 302 -15.44 21.34 0.26
C ARG A 302 -15.51 19.84 0.62
N MET A 303 -14.77 19.39 1.62
CA MET A 303 -14.73 17.97 2.05
C MET A 303 -16.04 17.49 2.68
N THR A 304 -16.70 18.35 3.46
CA THR A 304 -17.91 17.98 4.20
C THR A 304 -18.95 19.10 4.20
N ARG A 305 -20.23 18.71 4.27
CA ARG A 305 -21.37 19.61 4.51
C ARG A 305 -21.90 19.52 5.95
N LYS A 306 -21.33 18.65 6.78
CA LYS A 306 -21.74 18.47 8.19
C LYS A 306 -21.05 19.55 9.04
N VAL A 307 -21.83 20.47 9.60
CA VAL A 307 -21.36 21.64 10.36
C VAL A 307 -20.38 21.27 11.48
N GLU A 308 -20.67 20.20 12.23
CA GLU A 308 -19.82 19.75 13.34
C GLU A 308 -18.37 19.40 12.91
N TYR A 309 -18.23 18.61 11.84
CA TYR A 309 -16.92 18.28 11.28
C TYR A 309 -16.26 19.49 10.61
N HIS A 310 -17.06 20.36 10.01
CA HIS A 310 -16.59 21.56 9.32
C HIS A 310 -15.86 22.51 10.27
N GLU A 311 -16.44 22.81 11.44
CA GLU A 311 -15.80 23.66 12.45
C GLU A 311 -14.58 22.99 13.11
N LYS A 312 -14.66 21.68 13.40
CA LYS A 312 -13.50 20.90 13.88
C LYS A 312 -12.31 20.97 12.91
N PHE A 313 -12.55 20.75 11.61
CA PHE A 313 -11.50 20.80 10.60
C PHE A 313 -10.99 22.23 10.35
N LYS A 314 -11.84 23.26 10.40
CA LYS A 314 -11.38 24.66 10.33
C LYS A 314 -10.43 25.02 11.46
N GLN A 315 -10.76 24.66 12.70
CA GLN A 315 -9.91 24.95 13.85
C GLN A 315 -8.57 24.20 13.76
N LEU A 316 -8.59 22.94 13.31
CA LEU A 316 -7.37 22.17 13.04
C LEU A 316 -6.50 22.84 11.96
N VAL A 317 -7.08 23.19 10.81
CA VAL A 317 -6.36 23.88 9.73
C VAL A 317 -5.77 25.20 10.22
N LYS A 318 -6.53 26.01 10.96
CA LYS A 318 -6.04 27.29 11.50
C LYS A 318 -4.83 27.10 12.41
N ASN A 319 -4.84 26.09 13.28
CA ASN A 319 -3.69 25.75 14.12
C ASN A 319 -2.49 25.28 13.28
N LEU A 320 -2.74 24.51 12.22
CA LEU A 320 -1.70 23.94 11.35
C LEU A 320 -1.07 24.97 10.38
N GLN A 321 -1.67 26.15 10.20
CA GLN A 321 -1.01 27.25 9.47
C GLN A 321 0.25 27.77 10.17
N ALA A 322 0.40 27.55 11.49
CA ALA A 322 1.65 27.84 12.20
C ALA A 322 2.85 26.98 11.72
N PHE A 323 2.60 25.99 10.85
CA PHE A 323 3.60 25.13 10.23
C PHE A 323 3.62 25.28 8.70
N ASP A 324 3.19 26.42 8.15
CA ASP A 324 3.21 26.70 6.70
C ASP A 324 2.41 25.67 5.86
N LEU A 325 1.20 25.29 6.32
CA LEU A 325 0.38 24.28 5.65
C LEU A 325 -0.01 24.68 4.22
N ASP A 326 -0.48 25.92 4.01
CA ASP A 326 -0.87 26.40 2.68
C ASP A 326 0.32 26.47 1.71
N GLN A 327 1.50 26.87 2.19
CA GLN A 327 2.72 26.88 1.37
C GLN A 327 3.14 25.47 0.94
N ARG A 328 3.00 24.47 1.81
CA ARG A 328 3.26 23.06 1.48
C ARG A 328 2.26 22.50 0.48
N ILE A 329 1.00 22.89 0.55
CA ILE A 329 -0.04 22.56 -0.45
C ILE A 329 0.32 23.19 -1.80
N GLN A 330 0.71 24.47 -1.82
CA GLN A 330 1.14 25.16 -3.04
C GLN A 330 2.37 24.49 -3.66
N ALA A 331 3.40 24.21 -2.87
CA ALA A 331 4.61 23.54 -3.33
C ALA A 331 4.35 22.13 -3.91
N GLU A 332 3.33 21.40 -3.45
CA GLU A 332 2.93 20.11 -4.05
C GLU A 332 2.33 20.32 -5.45
N TYR A 333 1.38 21.25 -5.60
CA TYR A 333 0.75 21.55 -6.88
C TYR A 333 1.70 22.14 -7.93
N GLU A 334 2.74 22.88 -7.50
CA GLU A 334 3.71 23.51 -8.40
C GLU A 334 4.73 22.52 -8.99
N LYS A 335 4.90 21.32 -8.41
CA LYS A 335 5.86 20.30 -8.87
C LYS A 335 5.69 19.96 -10.36
N ALA A 336 6.80 19.83 -11.08
CA ALA A 336 6.78 19.40 -12.48
C ALA A 336 6.25 17.96 -12.67
N SER A 337 6.36 17.13 -11.62
CA SER A 337 5.85 15.76 -11.54
C SER A 337 4.37 15.65 -11.17
N PHE A 338 3.71 16.73 -10.73
CA PHE A 338 2.31 16.67 -10.30
C PHE A 338 1.39 16.48 -11.53
N ARG A 339 0.88 15.25 -11.70
CA ARG A 339 0.02 14.81 -12.81
C ARG A 339 -1.11 13.94 -12.27
N PRO A 340 -2.22 14.53 -11.79
CA PRO A 340 -3.33 13.78 -11.22
C PRO A 340 -4.09 12.99 -12.29
N ILE A 341 -4.48 11.77 -11.93
CA ILE A 341 -5.22 10.78 -12.72
C ILE A 341 -6.31 10.18 -11.83
N VAL A 342 -7.50 9.85 -12.31
CA VAL A 342 -8.43 9.09 -11.44
C VAL A 342 -7.82 7.71 -11.22
N HIS A 343 -7.36 7.44 -9.99
CA HIS A 343 -6.86 6.13 -9.60
C HIS A 343 -7.94 5.07 -9.86
N SER A 344 -7.54 3.90 -10.33
CA SER A 344 -8.39 2.73 -10.61
C SER A 344 -9.44 2.48 -9.51
N GLU A 345 -9.03 2.58 -8.25
CA GLU A 345 -9.86 2.42 -7.04
C GLU A 345 -10.99 3.45 -6.97
N ALA A 346 -10.63 4.73 -7.07
CA ALA A 346 -11.56 5.85 -7.06
C ALA A 346 -12.47 5.84 -8.30
N HIS A 347 -11.99 5.31 -9.43
CA HIS A 347 -12.81 5.12 -10.62
C HIS A 347 -13.83 4.01 -10.41
N LEU A 348 -13.40 2.84 -9.95
CA LEU A 348 -14.24 1.65 -9.75
C LEU A 348 -15.29 1.85 -8.66
N HIS A 349 -14.91 2.37 -7.48
CA HIS A 349 -15.86 2.82 -6.46
C HIS A 349 -16.77 3.93 -7.00
N GLY A 350 -16.23 4.81 -7.84
CA GLY A 350 -16.98 5.86 -8.51
C GLY A 350 -18.04 5.33 -9.47
N TRP A 351 -17.81 4.18 -10.10
CA TRP A 351 -18.74 3.47 -10.99
C TRP A 351 -19.81 2.72 -10.20
N LEU A 352 -19.41 1.89 -9.22
CA LEU A 352 -20.31 1.15 -8.32
C LEU A 352 -21.40 2.06 -7.71
N GLY A 353 -21.03 3.26 -7.27
CA GLY A 353 -21.98 4.23 -6.70
C GLY A 353 -22.91 4.94 -7.68
N ASN A 354 -22.84 4.67 -9.00
CA ASN A 354 -23.82 5.16 -10.00
C ASN A 354 -24.53 4.03 -10.75
N THR A 355 -24.11 2.76 -10.62
CA THR A 355 -24.81 1.61 -11.20
C THR A 355 -26.16 1.40 -10.50
N PRO A 356 -27.30 1.34 -11.21
CA PRO A 356 -28.59 1.05 -10.60
C PRO A 356 -28.64 -0.43 -10.20
N GLY A 357 -28.39 -0.69 -8.92
CA GLY A 357 -28.38 -2.01 -8.28
C GLY A 357 -27.94 -1.85 -6.82
N ASP A 358 -26.72 -1.36 -6.62
CA ASP A 358 -26.12 -1.17 -5.30
C ASP A 358 -26.41 0.21 -4.69
N SER A 359 -27.65 0.38 -4.21
CA SER A 359 -27.89 1.34 -3.13
C SER A 359 -27.50 0.70 -1.80
N PRO A 360 -26.36 1.04 -1.16
CA PRO A 360 -26.05 0.50 0.16
C PRO A 360 -27.14 0.95 1.13
N SER A 361 -27.89 -0.03 1.65
CA SER A 361 -29.03 0.18 2.53
C SER A 361 -28.58 0.92 3.79
N ARG A 362 -28.95 2.20 3.87
CA ARG A 362 -28.82 2.99 5.09
C ARG A 362 -29.89 2.55 6.09
N GLY A 363 -29.65 1.42 6.75
CA GLY A 363 -30.45 0.99 7.88
C GLY A 363 -30.35 -0.50 8.17
N SER A 364 -29.94 -0.80 9.39
CA SER A 364 -30.33 -2.00 10.16
C SER A 364 -29.90 -3.38 9.65
N SER A 365 -28.95 -3.96 10.39
CA SER A 365 -28.85 -5.38 10.75
C SER A 365 -29.92 -6.33 10.16
N GLU A 366 -29.55 -7.10 9.13
CA GLU A 366 -29.57 -8.59 9.11
C GLU A 366 -29.18 -9.12 7.71
N ALA A 367 -28.81 -10.40 7.66
CA ALA A 367 -28.24 -11.17 6.55
C ALA A 367 -28.51 -10.71 5.08
N GLY A 368 -27.41 -10.50 4.33
CA GLY A 368 -27.41 -10.31 2.86
C GLY A 368 -25.99 -10.05 2.35
N GLY A 369 -25.54 -10.81 1.36
CA GLY A 369 -24.12 -10.83 0.96
C GLY A 369 -23.64 -9.58 0.20
N THR A 370 -22.46 -9.08 0.57
CA THR A 370 -21.65 -8.20 -0.29
C THR A 370 -20.20 -8.60 -0.10
N LEU A 371 -19.62 -9.29 -1.08
CA LEU A 371 -18.19 -9.62 -1.07
C LEU A 371 -17.39 -8.36 -1.41
N GLY A 372 -16.38 -8.06 -0.59
CA GLY A 372 -15.86 -6.69 -0.43
C GLY A 372 -15.07 -6.14 -1.61
N ALA A 373 -15.10 -4.82 -1.77
CA ALA A 373 -14.16 -4.10 -2.63
C ALA A 373 -12.81 -3.92 -1.91
N VAL A 374 -11.73 -4.46 -2.50
CA VAL A 374 -10.36 -4.31 -1.96
C VAL A 374 -9.54 -3.36 -2.83
N SER A 375 -8.70 -2.57 -2.17
CA SER A 375 -7.92 -1.51 -2.79
C SER A 375 -6.56 -1.44 -2.10
N ARG A 376 -5.48 -1.39 -2.88
CA ARG A 376 -4.11 -1.23 -2.39
C ARG A 376 -3.75 0.26 -2.44
N PRO A 377 -3.56 0.94 -1.29
CA PRO A 377 -3.15 2.34 -1.32
C PRO A 377 -1.91 2.51 -2.20
N ALA A 378 -2.03 3.33 -3.23
CA ALA A 378 -0.87 3.80 -4.00
C ALA A 378 0.16 4.36 -3.01
N ASN A 379 1.46 4.12 -3.24
CA ASN A 379 2.57 4.41 -2.30
C ASN A 379 2.64 5.92 -1.90
N SER A 380 1.78 6.29 -0.98
CA SER A 380 1.77 7.46 -0.10
C SER A 380 1.03 6.98 1.15
N ALA A 381 1.79 6.48 2.13
CA ALA A 381 1.25 5.74 3.25
C ALA A 381 0.29 6.58 4.11
N ILE A 382 -1.00 6.24 4.09
CA ILE A 382 -1.96 6.59 5.15
C ILE A 382 -2.96 5.43 5.31
N THR A 383 -2.85 4.71 6.42
CA THR A 383 -4.00 4.05 7.07
C THR A 383 -4.26 4.77 8.39
N THR A 384 -5.52 5.07 8.68
CA THR A 384 -5.92 5.69 9.97
C THR A 384 -6.49 4.61 10.88
N SER A 385 -5.92 4.45 12.07
CA SER A 385 -6.35 3.44 13.02
C SER A 385 -7.64 3.85 13.74
N LYS A 386 -8.58 2.91 13.86
CA LYS A 386 -9.71 3.02 14.80
C LYS A 386 -9.21 2.71 16.21
N SER A 387 -9.22 3.68 17.12
CA SER A 387 -9.25 3.41 18.56
C SER A 387 -9.89 4.54 19.36
N MET A 388 -11.21 4.72 19.19
CA MET A 388 -12.05 5.43 20.16
C MET A 388 -13.39 4.69 20.26
N ASP A 389 -13.60 4.05 21.41
CA ASP A 389 -14.84 4.00 22.20
C ASP A 389 -14.99 2.67 22.95
N ARG A 390 -14.59 2.68 24.24
CA ARG A 390 -15.23 1.86 25.29
C ARG A 390 -14.97 2.39 26.71
N ALA A 391 -15.57 3.54 26.99
CA ALA A 391 -16.09 3.91 28.30
C ALA A 391 -17.58 4.25 28.07
N SER A 392 -18.57 3.88 28.87
CA SER A 392 -18.64 3.08 30.11
C SER A 392 -19.87 2.14 30.01
N ALA A 393 -20.48 1.50 31.02
CA ALA A 393 -20.27 1.42 32.48
C ALA A 393 -20.90 0.10 33.00
N THR A 394 -20.50 -0.37 34.19
CA THR A 394 -21.39 -1.12 35.09
C THR A 394 -21.02 -0.87 36.56
N GLU A 395 -22.01 -0.51 37.36
CA GLU A 395 -21.91 -0.32 38.81
C GLU A 395 -21.91 -1.67 39.54
N SER A 396 -21.21 -1.78 40.67
CA SER A 396 -21.86 -1.97 41.98
C SER A 396 -20.88 -2.19 43.15
N ALA A 397 -21.22 -1.55 44.28
CA ALA A 397 -20.75 -1.67 45.67
C ALA A 397 -19.95 -2.94 46.07
N THR A 398 -19.01 -2.89 47.05
CA THR A 398 -19.38 -2.90 48.49
C THR A 398 -18.15 -2.76 49.45
N ARG A 399 -18.28 -1.90 50.48
CA ARG A 399 -17.56 -1.81 51.80
C ARG A 399 -16.01 -1.71 51.81
N ILE A 400 -15.42 -0.63 52.35
CA ILE A 400 -15.23 -0.28 53.78
C ILE A 400 -14.31 -1.25 54.54
N SER A 401 -13.09 -0.81 54.86
CA SER A 401 -12.49 -0.94 56.21
C SER A 401 -11.35 0.07 56.42
N THR A 402 -11.16 0.51 57.67
CA THR A 402 -10.33 1.65 58.09
C THR A 402 -9.13 1.25 58.95
N ARG A 403 -7.94 1.82 58.70
CA ARG A 403 -6.89 2.19 59.69
C ARG A 403 -5.77 2.93 58.93
N ALA A 404 -5.29 4.15 59.24
CA ALA A 404 -5.11 4.93 60.48
C ALA A 404 -3.79 4.64 61.24
N GLY A 405 -2.93 5.68 61.32
CA GLY A 405 -1.64 5.72 62.05
C GLY A 405 -0.43 5.24 61.22
N GLY A 406 0.74 5.90 61.22
CA GLY A 406 1.07 7.19 61.82
C GLY A 406 2.55 7.59 61.59
N SER A 407 2.75 8.85 61.18
CA SER A 407 3.78 9.81 61.65
C SER A 407 5.18 9.34 62.09
N GLN A 408 6.23 9.87 61.42
CA GLN A 408 7.36 10.67 61.97
C GLN A 408 8.43 10.86 60.87
N THR A 409 8.74 12.09 60.42
CA THR A 409 9.90 12.94 60.82
C THR A 409 11.26 12.21 60.75
N SER A 410 12.31 12.74 60.11
CA SER A 410 12.77 14.13 60.17
C SER A 410 13.78 14.55 59.08
N LEU A 411 13.82 15.87 58.80
CA LEU A 411 14.96 16.75 58.46
C LEU A 411 16.25 16.16 57.82
N PHE A 412 16.69 16.73 56.69
CA PHE A 412 17.71 17.83 56.65
C PHE A 412 17.88 18.41 55.22
N GLN A 413 18.02 19.73 55.12
CA GLN A 413 18.48 20.53 53.95
C GLN A 413 19.75 21.31 54.38
N PRO A 414 20.36 22.19 53.56
CA PRO A 414 20.87 22.04 52.20
C PRO A 414 22.38 22.41 52.11
N GLY A 415 23.01 22.33 50.93
CA GLY A 415 24.40 22.79 50.72
C GLY A 415 24.62 23.43 49.34
N GLN A 416 25.19 24.64 49.30
CA GLN A 416 25.45 25.43 48.09
C GLN A 416 26.84 25.15 47.47
N GLN A 417 26.96 25.34 46.15
CA GLN A 417 28.02 26.03 45.38
C GLN A 417 27.92 25.53 43.91
N VAL A 418 27.60 26.34 42.90
CA VAL A 418 28.33 27.50 42.35
C VAL A 418 29.78 27.17 42.03
N ASN A 419 30.06 26.87 40.76
CA ASN A 419 31.23 27.40 40.05
C ASN A 419 31.00 27.38 38.53
N LYS A 420 31.08 28.56 37.91
CA LYS A 420 31.43 28.75 36.49
C LYS A 420 32.95 28.87 36.42
N ILE A 421 33.61 28.19 35.50
CA ILE A 421 34.81 28.70 34.81
C ILE A 421 34.75 28.25 33.35
N ASP A 422 35.01 29.18 32.43
CA ASP A 422 35.00 28.97 30.98
C ASP A 422 36.28 28.28 30.47
N LYS A 423 36.15 27.49 29.40
CA LYS A 423 36.93 27.63 28.17
C LYS A 423 36.39 26.78 27.03
#